data_AF-A0A941W230-F1
#
_entry.id   AF-A0A941W230-F1
#
_cell.length_a   1.000
_cell.length_b   1.000
_cell.length_c   1.000
_cell.angle_alpha   90.00
_cell.angle_beta   90.00
_cell.angle_gamma   90.00
#
_symmetry.space_group_name_H-M   'P 1'
#
loop_
_entity.id
_entity.type
_entity.pdbx_description
1 polymer ?
#
loop_
_entity_poly.entity_id
_entity_poly.type
_entity_poly.pdbx_seq_one_letter_code
_entity_poly.pdbx_strand_id
1 'polypeptide(L)'
;MAHQPVDRLNGYRVEIDFALSMGDGPLLRESRTRIAAMELTLGEQRELMELDEMVMDEIIGRDDLQPYLLEDDPSRPPAQWWWHLGKLRAGTYPAELLAPHLRALYRPAQRAAA
;
A
#
# COMPACT_ATOMS: atom_id res chain seq x y z
N MET A 1 19.60 9.09 -17.57
CA MET A 1 19.88 9.52 -16.17
C MET A 1 19.18 8.53 -15.27
N ALA A 2 19.93 7.75 -14.48
CA ALA A 2 19.33 6.76 -13.58
C ALA A 2 18.68 7.53 -12.42
N HIS A 3 17.37 7.75 -12.49
CA HIS A 3 16.60 8.23 -11.34
C HIS A 3 16.67 7.14 -10.27
N GLN A 4 17.45 7.43 -9.23
CA GLN A 4 17.89 6.48 -8.23
C GLN A 4 16.69 6.02 -7.38
N PRO A 5 16.74 4.83 -6.75
CA PRO A 5 15.67 4.36 -5.87
C PRO A 5 15.18 5.38 -4.85
N VAL A 6 16.09 6.21 -4.33
CA VAL A 6 15.78 7.37 -3.47
C VAL A 6 14.75 8.32 -4.09
N ASP A 7 14.85 8.67 -5.37
CA ASP A 7 13.88 9.55 -6.03
C ASP A 7 12.49 8.90 -6.11
N ARG A 8 12.44 7.57 -6.26
CA ARG A 8 11.19 6.82 -6.33
C ARG A 8 10.53 6.69 -4.96
N LEU A 9 11.31 6.42 -3.92
CA LEU A 9 10.83 6.42 -2.53
C LEU A 9 10.34 7.79 -2.11
N ASN A 10 11.06 8.86 -2.46
CA ASN A 10 10.62 10.24 -2.22
C ASN A 10 9.31 10.55 -2.94
N GLY A 11 9.17 10.14 -4.21
CA GLY A 11 7.91 10.31 -4.94
C GLY A 11 6.74 9.56 -4.29
N TYR A 12 7.01 8.36 -3.77
CA TYR A 12 6.00 7.58 -3.04
C TYR A 12 5.63 8.22 -1.70
N ARG A 13 6.63 8.71 -0.95
CA ARG A 13 6.39 9.48 0.28
C ARG A 13 5.54 10.72 0.01
N VAL A 14 5.85 11.49 -1.03
CA VAL A 14 5.06 12.68 -1.39
C VAL A 14 3.61 12.30 -1.70
N GLU A 15 3.38 11.21 -2.42
CA GLU A 15 2.03 10.73 -2.67
C GLU A 15 1.29 10.39 -1.37
N ILE A 16 1.95 9.76 -0.41
CA ILE A 16 1.37 9.38 0.88
C ILE A 16 1.09 10.63 1.73
N ASP A 17 2.11 11.44 1.96
CA ASP A 17 2.06 12.58 2.89
C ASP A 17 1.15 13.70 2.40
N PHE A 18 0.96 13.85 1.08
CA PHE A 18 0.15 14.92 0.50
C PHE A 18 -1.16 14.43 -0.10
N ALA A 19 -1.15 13.44 -0.98
CA ALA A 19 -2.38 13.00 -1.64
C ALA A 19 -3.18 12.09 -0.70
N LEU A 20 -2.54 11.03 -0.18
CA LEU A 20 -3.22 10.05 0.67
C LEU A 20 -3.72 10.67 1.95
N SER A 21 -2.96 11.56 2.58
CA SER A 21 -3.39 12.35 3.74
C SER A 21 -4.60 13.28 3.47
N MET A 22 -4.98 13.50 2.21
CA MET A 22 -6.21 14.21 1.81
C MET A 22 -7.32 13.27 1.29
N GLY A 23 -7.11 11.95 1.38
CA GLY A 23 -8.05 10.92 0.96
C GLY A 23 -7.94 10.59 -0.52
N ASP A 24 -6.91 11.08 -1.20
CA ASP A 24 -6.66 10.91 -2.63
C ASP A 24 -5.37 10.10 -2.87
N GLY A 25 -5.07 9.66 -4.08
CA GLY A 25 -3.83 8.90 -4.32
C GLY A 25 -3.69 8.41 -5.75
N PRO A 26 -3.81 9.30 -6.74
CA PRO A 26 -3.90 8.93 -8.15
C PRO A 26 -2.66 8.22 -8.69
N LEU A 27 -1.50 8.32 -8.01
CA LEU A 27 -0.25 7.70 -8.41
C LEU A 27 0.25 6.65 -7.41
N LEU A 28 -0.52 6.35 -6.36
CA LEU A 28 -0.10 5.47 -5.26
C LEU A 28 0.29 4.08 -5.80
N ARG A 29 -0.59 3.47 -6.60
CA ARG A 29 -0.43 2.10 -7.10
C ARG A 29 0.71 1.99 -8.11
N GLU A 30 0.80 2.96 -9.02
CA GLU A 30 1.84 3.03 -10.04
C GLU A 30 3.21 3.28 -9.42
N SER A 31 3.28 4.16 -8.41
CA SER A 31 4.53 4.45 -7.70
C SER A 31 5.03 3.22 -6.96
N ARG A 32 4.15 2.52 -6.23
CA ARG A 32 4.53 1.29 -5.54
C ARG A 32 4.92 0.16 -6.49
N THR A 33 4.22 0.03 -7.63
CA THR A 33 4.54 -0.93 -8.69
C THR A 33 5.93 -0.67 -9.28
N ARG A 34 6.27 0.61 -9.51
CA ARG A 34 7.61 0.99 -10.00
C ARG A 34 8.69 0.61 -9.00
N ILE A 35 8.47 0.87 -7.71
CA ILE A 35 9.43 0.51 -6.64
C ILE A 35 9.58 -1.01 -6.52
N ALA A 36 8.49 -1.77 -6.69
CA ALA A 36 8.53 -3.24 -6.61
C ALA A 36 9.42 -3.89 -7.68
N ALA A 37 9.72 -3.19 -8.78
CA ALA A 37 10.62 -3.66 -9.84
C ALA A 37 12.09 -3.28 -9.62
N MET A 38 12.42 -2.64 -8.48
CA MET A 38 13.76 -2.12 -8.20
C MET A 38 14.53 -3.03 -7.25
N GLU A 39 15.85 -3.07 -7.41
CA GLU A 39 16.75 -3.58 -6.38
C GLU A 39 17.00 -2.48 -5.36
N LEU A 40 16.65 -2.74 -4.11
CA LEU A 40 16.77 -1.79 -3.00
C LEU A 40 17.85 -2.27 -2.03
N THR A 41 18.64 -1.33 -1.53
CA THR A 41 19.52 -1.56 -0.38
C THR A 41 18.70 -1.84 0.89
N LEU A 42 19.34 -2.37 1.94
CA LEU A 42 18.66 -2.62 3.21
C LEU A 42 18.05 -1.36 3.84
N GLY A 43 18.68 -0.19 3.65
CA GLY A 43 18.15 1.09 4.12
C GLY A 43 16.88 1.50 3.37
N GLU A 44 16.92 1.40 2.04
CA GLU A 44 15.77 1.71 1.16
C GLU A 44 14.61 0.72 1.36
N GLN A 45 14.89 -0.56 1.63
CA GLN A 45 13.86 -1.53 1.98
C GLN A 45 13.17 -1.17 3.29
N ARG A 46 13.92 -0.72 4.31
CA ARG A 46 13.34 -0.28 5.58
C ARG A 46 12.46 0.95 5.39
N GLU A 47 12.94 1.93 4.63
CA GLU A 47 12.15 3.12 4.30
C GLU A 47 10.86 2.75 3.55
N LEU A 48 10.92 1.81 2.60
CA LEU A 48 9.73 1.32 1.92
C LEU A 48 8.75 0.64 2.88
N MET A 49 9.25 -0.15 3.85
CA MET A 49 8.38 -0.79 4.84
C MET A 49 7.64 0.27 5.67
N GLU A 50 8.33 1.32 6.13
CA GLU A 50 7.71 2.42 6.88
C GLU A 50 6.65 3.14 6.04
N LEU A 51 6.92 3.37 4.75
CA LEU A 51 5.93 3.98 3.83
C LEU A 51 4.72 3.07 3.59
N ASP A 52 4.96 1.76 3.39
CA ASP A 52 3.89 0.77 3.22
C ASP A 52 3.00 0.68 4.48
N GLU A 53 3.59 0.82 5.68
CA GLU A 53 2.85 0.89 6.95
C GLU A 53 1.95 2.13 7.02
N MET A 54 2.47 3.31 6.63
CA MET A 54 1.66 4.54 6.57
C MET A 54 0.46 4.39 5.63
N VAL A 55 0.66 3.77 4.46
CA VAL A 55 -0.46 3.49 3.55
C VAL A 55 -1.49 2.58 4.22
N MET A 56 -1.05 1.53 4.91
CA MET A 56 -1.97 0.62 5.60
C MET A 56 -2.81 1.35 6.65
N ASP A 57 -2.18 2.19 7.47
CA ASP A 57 -2.86 2.97 8.51
C ASP A 57 -3.87 3.95 7.91
N GLU A 58 -3.52 4.66 6.85
CA GLU A 58 -4.43 5.57 6.14
C GLU A 58 -5.63 4.83 5.52
N ILE A 59 -5.39 3.69 4.86
CA ILE A 59 -6.44 2.91 4.20
C ILE A 59 -7.43 2.32 5.22
N ILE A 60 -6.94 1.88 6.39
CA ILE A 60 -7.76 1.30 7.45
C ILE A 60 -8.46 2.37 8.28
N GLY A 61 -7.77 3.46 8.61
CA GLY A 61 -8.19 4.40 9.65
C GLY A 61 -9.10 5.54 9.18
N ARG A 62 -9.21 5.77 7.87
CA ARG A 62 -9.92 6.94 7.34
C ARG A 62 -11.24 6.61 6.72
N ASP A 63 -12.22 7.51 6.81
CA ASP A 63 -13.55 7.33 6.22
C ASP A 63 -13.79 8.13 4.94
N ASP A 64 -12.87 9.04 4.60
CA ASP A 64 -13.00 10.03 3.53
C ASP A 64 -12.14 9.72 2.28
N LEU A 65 -11.81 8.44 2.06
CA LEU A 65 -11.03 8.04 0.88
C LEU A 65 -11.87 8.15 -0.40
N GLN A 66 -11.23 8.60 -1.48
CA GLN A 66 -11.81 8.60 -2.81
C GLN A 66 -12.17 7.15 -3.23
N PRO A 67 -13.38 6.91 -3.78
CA PRO A 67 -13.85 5.55 -4.08
C PRO A 67 -12.89 4.72 -4.96
N TYR A 68 -12.25 5.36 -5.94
CA TYR A 68 -11.34 4.68 -6.87
C TYR A 68 -10.10 4.07 -6.18
N LEU A 69 -9.71 4.58 -5.00
CA LEU A 69 -8.62 3.99 -4.20
C LEU A 69 -9.02 2.63 -3.61
N LEU A 70 -10.31 2.39 -3.43
CA LEU A 70 -10.85 1.15 -2.88
C LEU A 70 -11.32 0.18 -3.98
N GLU A 71 -11.24 0.58 -5.25
CA GLU A 71 -11.48 -0.32 -6.38
C GLU A 71 -10.28 -1.27 -6.57
N ASP A 72 -10.50 -2.56 -6.30
CA ASP A 72 -9.48 -3.57 -6.51
C ASP A 72 -9.33 -3.93 -8.00
N ASP A 73 -8.11 -4.24 -8.43
CA ASP A 73 -7.85 -4.75 -9.78
C ASP A 73 -7.61 -6.28 -9.75
N PRO A 74 -8.61 -7.11 -10.13
CA PRO A 74 -8.48 -8.57 -10.10
C PRO A 74 -7.50 -9.12 -11.14
N SER A 75 -7.08 -8.32 -12.12
CA SER A 75 -6.05 -8.73 -13.09
C SER A 75 -4.64 -8.70 -12.49
N ARG A 76 -4.47 -8.01 -11.35
CA ARG A 76 -3.18 -7.87 -10.67
C ARG A 76 -2.93 -9.05 -9.73
N PRO A 77 -1.69 -9.58 -9.67
CA PRO A 77 -1.35 -10.67 -8.77
C PRO A 77 -1.69 -10.31 -7.32
N PRO A 78 -2.20 -11.26 -6.51
CA PRO A 78 -2.49 -11.00 -5.11
C PRO A 78 -1.30 -10.41 -4.35
N ALA A 79 -0.08 -10.91 -4.58
CA ALA A 79 1.14 -10.40 -3.93
C ALA A 79 1.38 -8.89 -4.09
N GLN A 80 0.77 -8.24 -5.09
CA GLN A 80 0.78 -6.78 -5.24
C GLN A 80 -0.39 -6.16 -4.46
N TRP A 81 -0.35 -6.26 -3.14
CA TRP A 81 -1.43 -5.86 -2.23
C TRP A 81 -1.92 -4.41 -2.45
N TRP A 82 -1.07 -3.51 -2.94
CA TRP A 82 -1.41 -2.11 -3.23
C TRP A 82 -2.43 -1.93 -4.37
N TRP A 83 -2.72 -2.99 -5.13
CA TRP A 83 -3.85 -3.03 -6.08
C TRP A 83 -5.15 -3.58 -5.48
N HIS A 84 -5.12 -3.98 -4.22
CA HIS A 84 -6.23 -4.65 -3.53
C HIS A 84 -6.61 -3.93 -2.21
N LEU A 85 -6.56 -2.59 -2.21
CA LEU A 85 -6.80 -1.75 -1.03
C LEU A 85 -8.25 -1.85 -0.53
N GLY A 86 -9.22 -2.10 -1.43
CA GLY A 86 -10.61 -2.34 -1.06
C GLY A 86 -10.75 -3.59 -0.19
N LYS A 87 -10.12 -4.70 -0.60
CA LYS A 87 -10.06 -5.93 0.21
C LYS A 87 -9.33 -5.74 1.54
N LEU A 88 -8.29 -4.92 1.56
CA LEU A 88 -7.58 -4.59 2.80
C LEU A 88 -8.52 -3.84 3.75
N ARG A 89 -9.15 -2.78 3.29
CA ARG A 89 -10.12 -2.04 4.10
C ARG A 89 -11.30 -2.90 4.57
N ALA A 90 -11.81 -3.76 3.69
CA ALA A 90 -12.90 -4.67 4.02
C ALA A 90 -12.48 -5.84 4.93
N GLY A 91 -11.19 -6.00 5.21
CA GLY A 91 -10.71 -7.12 6.02
C GLY A 91 -10.81 -8.49 5.32
N THR A 92 -10.91 -8.54 3.99
CA THR A 92 -11.07 -9.77 3.19
C THR A 92 -9.82 -10.15 2.39
N TYR A 93 -8.77 -9.33 2.42
CA TYR A 93 -7.49 -9.65 1.81
C TYR A 93 -6.78 -10.80 2.57
N PRO A 94 -6.20 -11.80 1.89
CA PRO A 94 -5.52 -12.90 2.57
C PRO A 94 -4.27 -12.42 3.34
N ALA A 95 -4.33 -12.46 4.68
CA ALA A 95 -3.29 -11.93 5.55
C ALA A 95 -1.92 -12.61 5.34
N GLU A 96 -1.91 -13.88 4.94
CA GLU A 96 -0.72 -14.66 4.64
C GLU A 96 0.10 -14.12 3.45
N LEU A 97 -0.54 -13.36 2.56
CA LEU A 97 0.11 -12.72 1.41
C LEU A 97 0.72 -11.38 1.75
N LEU A 98 0.38 -10.79 2.90
CA LEU A 98 1.03 -9.58 3.39
C LEU A 98 2.40 -9.90 3.97
N ALA A 99 3.33 -8.96 3.75
CA ALA A 99 4.61 -8.98 4.44
C ALA A 99 4.40 -8.89 5.97
N PRO A 100 5.31 -9.46 6.79
CA PRO A 100 5.11 -9.55 8.23
C PRO A 100 4.81 -8.22 8.93
N HIS A 101 5.44 -7.13 8.49
CA HIS A 101 5.25 -5.79 9.05
C HIS A 101 3.83 -5.27 8.81
N LEU A 102 3.31 -5.41 7.59
CA LEU A 102 1.92 -5.07 7.25
C LEU A 102 0.89 -5.96 7.92
N ARG A 103 1.20 -7.25 8.09
CA ARG A 103 0.29 -8.19 8.77
C ARG A 103 0.06 -7.81 10.23
N ALA A 104 1.04 -7.18 10.89
CA ALA A 104 0.90 -6.73 12.28
C ALA A 104 -0.14 -5.62 12.43
N LEU A 105 -0.24 -4.74 11.42
CA LEU A 105 -1.22 -3.64 11.34
C LEU A 105 -2.58 -4.13 10.84
N TYR A 106 -2.58 -5.08 9.90
CA TYR A 106 -3.78 -5.61 9.30
C TYR A 106 -4.66 -6.35 10.32
N ARG A 107 -5.95 -5.98 10.37
CA ARG A 107 -6.98 -6.68 11.12
C ARG A 107 -7.96 -7.29 10.12
N PRO A 108 -7.83 -8.59 9.78
CA PRO A 108 -8.82 -9.23 8.94
C PRO A 108 -10.18 -9.12 9.63
N ALA A 109 -11.23 -8.83 8.84
CA ALA A 109 -12.58 -8.94 9.33
C ALA A 109 -12.69 -10.37 9.85
N GLN A 110 -12.99 -10.53 11.14
CA GLN A 110 -13.26 -11.86 11.67
C GLN A 110 -14.25 -12.47 10.70
N ARG A 111 -13.87 -13.58 10.05
CA ARG A 111 -14.85 -14.50 9.46
C ARG A 111 -15.89 -14.64 10.54
N ALA A 112 -17.08 -14.08 10.33
CA ALA A 112 -18.22 -14.38 11.16
C ALA A 112 -18.39 -15.88 11.00
N ALA A 113 -17.79 -16.63 11.92
CA ALA A 113 -18.09 -18.02 12.14
C ALA A 113 -19.45 -18.02 12.82
N ALA A 114 -20.50 -18.02 12.00
CA ALA A 114 -21.86 -18.36 12.38
C ALA A 114 -22.58 -18.85 11.13
#